data_AF-A0A6B2LMI9-F1
#
_entry.id   AF-A0A6B2LMI9-F1
#
_cell.length_a   1.000
_cell.length_b   1.000
_cell.length_c   1.000
_cell.angle_alpha   90.00
_cell.angle_beta   90.00
_cell.angle_gamma   90.00
#
_symmetry.space_group_name_H-M   'P 1'
#
loop_
_entity.id
_entity.type
_entity.pdbx_description
1 polymer ?
#
loop_
_entity_poly.entity_id
_entity_poly.type
_entity_poly.pdbx_seq_one_letter_code
_entity_poly.pdbx_strand_id
1 'polypeptide(L)'
;MQCKAGTYYNITKNECKNCPPPTITDKNAQLTCRNCPPGSKWKSSQECSVCPSGTYSVDGRECLACSAGRIATHEGSAGCVACEADLFAVNSTDCIPCQKGYRPTALGDACEPLPVPQQPKNNETVLIYFFVGVGCLIIGIGIFIYLKNKKEQETDYMAVAT
;
A
#
# COMPACT_ATOMS: atom_id res chain seq x y z
N MET A 1 16.30 -46.93 27.84
CA MET A 1 15.70 -45.64 28.28
C MET A 1 14.63 -45.22 27.29
N GLN A 2 13.40 -44.95 27.72
CA GLN A 2 12.35 -44.39 26.88
C GLN A 2 11.82 -43.13 27.54
N CYS A 3 12.13 -41.98 26.94
CA CYS A 3 11.64 -40.70 27.41
C CYS A 3 10.18 -40.51 27.00
N LYS A 4 9.38 -39.81 27.81
CA LYS A 4 7.98 -39.53 27.47
C LYS A 4 7.92 -38.46 26.38
N ALA A 5 6.80 -38.38 25.66
CA ALA A 5 6.50 -37.24 24.80
C ALA A 5 6.75 -35.92 25.56
N GLY A 6 7.28 -34.92 24.87
CA GLY A 6 7.75 -33.67 25.47
C GLY A 6 9.22 -33.67 25.86
N THR A 7 9.89 -34.82 25.85
CA THR A 7 11.28 -34.96 26.26
C THR A 7 12.10 -35.78 25.26
N TYR A 8 13.39 -35.48 25.18
CA TYR A 8 14.37 -36.23 24.40
C TYR A 8 15.44 -36.81 25.33
N TYR A 9 16.07 -37.90 24.92
CA TYR A 9 17.13 -38.52 25.70
C TYR A 9 18.47 -37.79 25.50
N ASN A 10 19.02 -37.25 26.59
CA ASN A 10 20.34 -36.62 26.61
C ASN A 10 21.40 -37.66 27.01
N ILE A 11 22.20 -38.10 26.03
CA ILE A 11 23.21 -39.14 26.21
C ILE A 11 24.31 -38.69 27.19
N THR A 12 24.71 -37.41 27.13
CA THR A 12 25.79 -36.86 27.97
C THR A 12 25.43 -36.85 29.45
N LYS A 13 24.16 -36.61 29.78
CA LYS A 13 23.66 -36.56 31.15
C LYS A 13 22.91 -37.82 31.58
N ASN A 14 22.72 -38.78 30.67
CA ASN A 14 21.93 -39.99 30.87
C ASN A 14 20.53 -39.70 31.46
N GLU A 15 19.87 -38.62 30.98
CA GLU A 15 18.58 -38.15 31.49
C GLU A 15 17.61 -37.78 30.37
N CYS A 16 16.32 -37.73 30.67
CA CYS A 16 15.31 -37.19 29.77
C CYS A 16 15.19 -35.68 29.98
N LYS A 17 15.43 -34.89 28.92
CA LYS A 17 15.35 -33.43 28.96
C LYS A 17 14.17 -32.93 28.15
N ASN A 18 13.50 -31.87 28.63
CA ASN A 18 12.42 -31.23 27.89
C ASN A 18 12.87 -30.68 26.54
N CYS A 19 12.00 -30.79 25.55
CA CYS A 19 12.18 -30.12 24.27
C CYS A 19 12.07 -28.59 24.45
N PRO A 20 13.08 -27.81 24.06
CA PRO A 20 13.01 -26.35 24.12
C PRO A 20 12.05 -25.81 23.05
N PRO A 21 11.32 -24.72 23.27
CA PRO A 21 10.53 -24.07 22.21
C PRO A 21 11.42 -23.64 21.03
N PRO A 22 10.95 -23.74 19.76
CA PRO A 22 9.64 -24.20 19.29
C PRO A 22 9.62 -25.70 18.91
N THR A 23 10.31 -26.54 19.70
CA THR A 23 10.47 -27.97 19.37
C THR A 23 9.58 -28.87 20.21
N ILE A 24 9.20 -30.01 19.63
CA ILE A 24 8.29 -30.98 20.20
C ILE A 24 8.78 -32.41 20.04
N THR A 25 8.21 -33.30 20.87
CA THR A 25 8.18 -34.75 20.68
C THR A 25 6.75 -35.23 20.94
N ASP A 26 6.11 -35.78 19.92
CA ASP A 26 4.71 -36.24 19.95
C ASP A 26 4.57 -37.71 20.38
N LYS A 27 5.68 -38.45 20.47
CA LYS A 27 5.71 -39.86 20.82
C LYS A 27 6.74 -40.15 21.89
N ASN A 28 6.50 -41.22 22.64
CA ASN A 28 7.48 -41.73 23.59
C ASN A 28 8.72 -42.28 22.85
N ALA A 29 9.84 -42.34 23.56
CA ALA A 29 11.12 -42.86 23.11
C ALA A 29 11.77 -42.09 21.94
N GLN A 30 11.37 -40.84 21.68
CA GLN A 30 12.04 -40.00 20.70
C GLN A 30 13.40 -39.52 21.22
N LEU A 31 14.42 -39.59 20.36
CA LEU A 31 15.81 -39.21 20.69
C LEU A 31 16.13 -37.75 20.41
N THR A 32 15.31 -37.10 19.58
CA THR A 32 15.50 -35.73 19.12
C THR A 32 14.18 -34.98 19.11
N CYS A 33 14.21 -33.69 19.42
CA CYS A 33 13.06 -32.82 19.25
C CYS A 33 12.99 -32.34 17.79
N ARG A 34 11.76 -32.21 17.27
CA ARG A 34 11.52 -31.62 15.94
C ARG A 34 10.85 -30.25 16.09
N ASN A 35 11.07 -29.35 15.16
CA ASN A 35 10.36 -28.07 15.16
C ASN A 35 8.87 -28.27 14.87
N CYS A 36 8.05 -27.34 15.35
CA CYS A 36 6.70 -27.21 14.81
C CYS A 36 6.75 -26.93 13.30
N PRO A 37 5.90 -27.59 12.50
CA PRO A 37 5.89 -27.38 11.06
C PRO A 37 5.39 -25.96 10.73
N PRO A 38 5.75 -25.43 9.54
CA PRO A 38 5.14 -24.21 9.03
C PRO A 38 3.62 -24.28 9.07
N GLY A 39 2.99 -23.13 9.35
CA GLY A 39 1.55 -23.02 9.57
C GLY A 39 1.08 -23.43 10.97
N SER A 40 1.98 -23.82 11.85
CA SER A 40 1.67 -24.08 13.26
C SER A 40 2.53 -23.23 14.19
N LYS A 41 2.10 -23.02 15.42
CA LYS A 41 2.89 -22.43 16.50
C LYS A 41 3.13 -23.44 17.62
N TRP A 42 4.22 -23.28 18.33
CA TRP A 42 4.54 -24.06 19.51
C TRP A 42 3.51 -23.78 20.61
N LYS A 43 2.88 -24.85 21.11
CA LYS A 43 1.89 -24.78 22.20
C LYS A 43 2.45 -25.41 23.48
N SER A 44 3.15 -26.52 23.35
CA SER A 44 3.85 -27.19 24.43
C SER A 44 4.99 -28.05 23.87
N SER A 45 5.81 -28.66 24.72
CA SER A 45 6.85 -29.60 24.26
C SER A 45 6.29 -30.85 23.56
N GLN A 46 4.98 -31.09 23.61
CA GLN A 46 4.33 -32.25 22.99
C GLN A 46 3.52 -31.89 21.75
N GLU A 47 3.13 -30.62 21.61
CA GLU A 47 2.06 -30.23 20.70
C GLU A 47 2.36 -28.89 20.02
N CYS A 48 2.05 -28.86 18.72
CA CYS A 48 1.95 -27.63 17.95
C CYS A 48 0.47 -27.32 17.74
N SER A 49 0.11 -26.04 17.89
CA SER A 49 -1.22 -25.54 17.52
C SER A 49 -1.19 -25.05 16.09
N VAL A 50 -2.17 -25.45 15.28
CA VAL A 50 -2.35 -24.87 13.94
C VAL A 50 -2.62 -23.37 14.06
N CYS A 51 -2.09 -22.57 13.12
CA CYS A 51 -2.39 -21.15 13.03
C CYS A 51 -3.78 -20.92 12.43
N PRO A 52 -4.63 -20.09 13.05
CA PRO A 52 -5.95 -19.79 12.52
C PRO A 52 -5.85 -19.06 11.17
N SER A 53 -6.93 -19.10 10.40
CA SER A 53 -7.06 -18.29 9.17
C SER A 53 -6.78 -16.81 9.43
N GLY A 54 -6.20 -16.12 8.46
CA GLY A 54 -5.70 -14.74 8.59
C GLY A 54 -4.31 -14.65 9.23
N THR A 55 -3.75 -15.77 9.71
CA THR A 55 -2.40 -15.83 10.28
C THR A 55 -1.55 -16.91 9.63
N TYR A 56 -0.23 -16.78 9.75
CA TYR A 56 0.74 -17.73 9.22
C TYR A 56 1.89 -17.96 10.19
N SER A 57 2.63 -19.05 10.00
CA SER A 57 3.90 -19.29 10.70
C SER A 57 4.92 -19.93 9.78
N VAL A 58 6.15 -19.43 9.81
CA VAL A 58 7.26 -19.99 9.00
C VAL A 58 8.10 -20.96 9.82
N ASP A 59 8.40 -20.61 11.07
CA ASP A 59 9.38 -21.30 11.90
C ASP A 59 8.78 -22.04 13.10
N GLY A 60 7.46 -22.06 13.21
CA GLY A 60 6.78 -22.82 14.26
C GLY A 60 6.69 -22.08 15.60
N ARG A 61 7.15 -20.83 15.72
CA ARG A 61 7.19 -20.10 17.00
C ARG A 61 5.85 -19.48 17.35
N GLU A 62 5.32 -18.69 16.42
CA GLU A 62 4.12 -17.90 16.61
C GLU A 62 3.33 -17.80 15.31
N CYS A 63 2.06 -17.43 15.44
CA CYS A 63 1.20 -17.14 14.30
C CYS A 63 1.18 -15.62 14.09
N LEU A 64 1.73 -15.16 12.98
CA LEU A 64 1.79 -13.77 12.58
C LEU A 64 0.60 -13.43 11.70
N ALA A 65 0.00 -12.25 11.91
CA ALA A 65 -1.04 -11.76 11.02
C ALA A 65 -0.46 -11.41 9.64
N CYS A 66 -1.26 -11.58 8.60
CA CYS A 66 -0.89 -11.10 7.27
C CYS A 66 -0.82 -9.57 7.25
N SER A 67 0.22 -9.03 6.60
CA SER A 67 0.29 -7.60 6.31
C SER A 67 -0.88 -7.18 5.43
N ALA A 68 -1.19 -5.89 5.41
CA ALA A 68 -2.21 -5.37 4.52
C ALA A 68 -2.00 -5.77 3.05
N GLY A 69 -3.11 -5.93 2.34
CA GLY A 69 -3.12 -6.43 0.96
C GLY A 69 -2.77 -7.91 0.82
N ARG A 70 -2.66 -8.66 1.93
CA ARG A 70 -2.37 -10.10 1.93
C ARG A 70 -3.30 -10.85 2.86
N ILE A 71 -3.55 -12.11 2.53
CA ILE A 71 -4.43 -13.00 3.28
C ILE A 71 -3.81 -14.37 3.49
N ALA A 72 -4.30 -15.06 4.51
CA ALA A 72 -4.07 -16.49 4.75
C ALA A 72 -5.46 -17.16 4.79
N THR A 73 -5.88 -17.75 3.67
CA THR A 73 -7.26 -18.22 3.47
C THR A 73 -7.62 -19.42 4.34
N HIS A 74 -6.64 -20.22 4.72
CA HIS A 74 -6.85 -21.47 5.43
C HIS A 74 -6.05 -21.50 6.74
N GLU A 75 -6.58 -22.24 7.71
CA GLU A 75 -5.80 -22.64 8.88
C GLU A 75 -4.56 -23.41 8.43
N GLY A 76 -3.44 -23.24 9.13
CA GLY A 76 -2.20 -23.92 8.76
C GLY A 76 -1.42 -23.25 7.62
N SER A 77 -1.75 -22.00 7.28
CA SER A 77 -1.01 -21.28 6.25
C SER A 77 0.44 -21.05 6.66
N ALA A 78 1.38 -21.49 5.82
CA ALA A 78 2.82 -21.25 6.03
C ALA A 78 3.28 -19.84 5.61
N GLY A 79 2.40 -19.07 4.95
CA GLY A 79 2.65 -17.73 4.48
C GLY A 79 1.36 -17.05 4.02
N CYS A 80 1.47 -15.77 3.67
CA CYS A 80 0.35 -14.99 3.14
C CYS A 80 0.43 -14.83 1.63
N VAL A 81 -0.72 -14.94 0.97
CA VAL A 81 -0.88 -14.67 -0.46
C VAL A 81 -1.31 -13.22 -0.68
N ALA A 82 -0.81 -12.59 -1.73
CA ALA A 82 -1.21 -11.23 -2.08
C ALA A 82 -2.60 -11.23 -2.72
N CYS A 83 -3.38 -10.19 -2.42
CA CYS A 83 -4.62 -9.93 -3.12
C CYS A 83 -4.37 -9.53 -4.58
N GLU A 84 -5.30 -9.89 -5.46
CA GLU A 84 -5.27 -9.46 -6.86
C GLU A 84 -5.41 -7.94 -6.98
N ALA A 85 -5.09 -7.41 -8.17
CA ALA A 85 -5.32 -6.01 -8.48
C ALA A 85 -6.79 -5.64 -8.23
N ASP A 86 -7.03 -4.44 -7.72
CA ASP A 86 -8.36 -3.91 -7.33
C ASP A 86 -8.98 -4.47 -6.04
N LEU A 87 -8.29 -5.38 -5.34
CA LEU A 87 -8.69 -5.90 -4.03
C LEU A 87 -7.78 -5.41 -2.89
N PHE A 88 -8.35 -5.25 -1.71
CA PHE A 88 -7.64 -4.89 -0.47
C PHE A 88 -7.94 -5.89 0.66
N ALA A 89 -7.09 -5.95 1.67
CA ALA A 89 -7.32 -6.80 2.84
C ALA A 89 -6.66 -6.21 4.08
N VAL A 90 -7.43 -6.07 5.16
CA VAL A 90 -6.96 -5.63 6.48
C VAL A 90 -7.49 -6.58 7.53
N ASN A 91 -6.62 -7.36 8.17
CA ASN A 91 -7.01 -8.36 9.17
C ASN A 91 -8.16 -9.27 8.68
N SER A 92 -8.21 -9.53 7.37
CA SER A 92 -9.26 -10.28 6.70
C SER A 92 -8.72 -11.64 6.25
N THR A 93 -9.60 -12.63 6.19
CA THR A 93 -9.33 -13.94 5.58
C THR A 93 -9.49 -13.92 4.07
N ASP A 94 -10.18 -12.89 3.55
CA ASP A 94 -10.54 -12.75 2.15
C ASP A 94 -10.15 -11.38 1.60
N CYS A 95 -9.89 -11.35 0.29
CA CYS A 95 -9.62 -10.11 -0.44
C CYS A 95 -10.94 -9.43 -0.81
N ILE A 96 -11.08 -8.17 -0.41
CA ILE A 96 -12.32 -7.40 -0.52
C ILE A 96 -12.19 -6.42 -1.70
N PRO A 97 -13.17 -6.35 -2.62
CA PRO A 97 -13.14 -5.38 -3.71
C PRO A 97 -13.45 -3.96 -3.22
N CYS A 98 -12.79 -2.98 -3.83
CA CYS A 98 -13.17 -1.58 -3.67
C CYS A 98 -14.48 -1.25 -4.41
N GLN A 99 -15.21 -0.26 -3.91
CA GLN A 99 -16.40 0.25 -4.59
C GLN A 99 -16.02 0.93 -5.92
N LYS A 100 -16.99 0.98 -6.84
CA LYS A 100 -16.80 1.65 -8.14
C LYS A 100 -16.32 3.10 -7.94
N GLY A 101 -15.27 3.48 -8.66
CA GLY A 101 -14.64 4.80 -8.53
C GLY A 101 -13.49 4.85 -7.53
N TYR A 102 -13.18 3.73 -6.87
CA TYR A 102 -12.05 3.58 -5.95
C TYR A 102 -11.14 2.43 -6.40
N ARG A 103 -9.88 2.47 -5.97
CA ARG A 103 -8.89 1.39 -6.09
C ARG A 103 -8.19 1.15 -4.74
N PRO A 104 -7.61 -0.02 -4.49
CA PRO A 104 -6.76 -0.24 -3.34
C PRO A 104 -5.56 0.72 -3.35
N THR A 105 -5.14 1.14 -2.16
CA THR A 105 -3.85 1.80 -1.95
C THR A 105 -2.71 0.88 -2.38
N ALA A 106 -1.52 1.44 -2.61
CA ALA A 106 -0.32 0.64 -2.92
C ALA A 106 0.04 -0.39 -1.82
N LEU A 107 -0.41 -0.15 -0.59
CA LEU A 107 -0.25 -1.05 0.56
C LEU A 107 -1.38 -2.10 0.65
N GLY A 108 -2.49 -1.93 -0.08
CA GLY A 108 -3.67 -2.81 0.00
C GLY A 108 -4.39 -2.77 1.35
N ASP A 109 -4.24 -1.67 2.10
CA ASP A 109 -4.83 -1.44 3.42
C ASP A 109 -6.12 -0.61 3.40
N ALA A 110 -6.41 0.07 2.30
CA ALA A 110 -7.60 0.90 2.15
C ALA A 110 -7.97 1.07 0.69
N CYS A 111 -9.15 1.65 0.45
CA CYS A 111 -9.56 2.11 -0.88
C CYS A 111 -9.32 3.63 -0.99
N GLU A 112 -8.65 4.05 -2.06
CA GLU A 112 -8.48 5.44 -2.45
C GLU A 112 -9.28 5.75 -3.73
N PRO A 113 -9.76 6.98 -3.93
CA PRO A 113 -10.47 7.34 -5.15
C PRO A 113 -9.55 7.15 -6.36
N LEU A 114 -10.12 6.64 -7.46
CA LEU A 114 -9.38 6.57 -8.73
C LEU A 114 -8.87 7.96 -9.10
N PRO A 115 -7.63 8.09 -9.62
CA PRO A 115 -7.14 9.36 -10.10
C PRO A 115 -8.12 9.89 -11.14
N VAL A 116 -8.69 11.06 -10.88
CA VAL A 116 -9.52 11.75 -11.85
C VAL A 116 -8.67 11.85 -13.12
N PRO A 117 -9.16 11.40 -14.29
CA PRO A 117 -8.42 11.62 -15.53
C PRO A 117 -8.10 13.11 -15.58
N GLN A 118 -6.81 13.44 -15.54
CA GLN A 118 -6.36 14.82 -15.64
C GLN A 118 -6.94 15.32 -16.96
N GLN A 119 -8.00 16.13 -16.88
CA GLN A 119 -8.61 16.68 -18.07
C GLN A 119 -7.49 17.39 -18.83
N PRO A 120 -7.27 17.08 -20.12
CA PRO A 120 -6.32 17.85 -20.91
C PRO A 120 -6.74 19.31 -20.74
N LYS A 121 -5.84 20.18 -20.27
CA LYS A 121 -6.08 21.62 -20.27
C LYS A 121 -6.51 21.96 -21.69
N ASN A 122 -7.79 22.21 -21.85
CA ASN A 122 -8.47 22.33 -23.12
C ASN A 122 -7.79 23.45 -23.92
N ASN A 123 -7.37 23.13 -25.15
CA ASN A 123 -6.70 24.05 -26.07
C ASN A 123 -7.54 25.31 -26.36
N GLU A 124 -8.86 25.22 -26.19
CA GLU A 124 -9.78 26.36 -26.30
C GLU A 124 -9.50 27.45 -25.25
N THR A 125 -9.14 27.06 -24.02
CA THR A 125 -8.79 28.02 -22.97
C THR A 125 -7.53 28.80 -23.35
N VAL A 126 -6.55 28.15 -23.99
CA VAL A 126 -5.31 28.79 -24.47
C VAL A 126 -5.59 29.75 -25.64
N LEU A 127 -6.47 29.34 -26.56
CA LEU A 127 -6.86 30.17 -27.71
C LEU A 127 -7.60 31.45 -27.26
N ILE A 128 -8.51 31.32 -26.28
CA ILE A 128 -9.24 32.45 -25.71
C ILE A 128 -8.27 33.45 -25.06
N TYR A 129 -7.30 32.98 -24.26
CA TYR A 129 -6.30 33.86 -23.65
C TYR A 129 -5.40 34.55 -24.69
N PHE A 130 -5.08 33.86 -25.79
CA PHE A 130 -4.32 34.47 -26.89
C PHE A 130 -5.11 35.60 -27.57
N PHE A 131 -6.38 35.38 -27.91
CA PHE A 131 -7.22 36.40 -28.55
C PHE A 131 -7.52 37.59 -27.63
N VAL A 132 -7.76 37.36 -26.34
CA VAL A 132 -7.94 38.44 -25.35
C VAL A 132 -6.66 39.26 -25.22
N GLY A 133 -5.48 38.61 -25.18
CA GLY A 133 -4.19 39.29 -25.14
C GLY A 133 -3.90 40.15 -26.37
N VAL A 134 -4.14 39.62 -27.57
CA VAL A 134 -3.99 40.38 -28.83
C VAL A 134 -4.99 41.54 -28.89
N GLY A 135 -6.24 41.32 -28.47
CA GLY A 135 -7.26 42.36 -28.41
C GLY A 135 -6.87 43.53 -27.51
N CYS A 136 -6.37 43.26 -26.29
CA CYS A 136 -5.89 44.30 -25.39
C CYS A 136 -4.70 45.08 -25.94
N LEU A 137 -3.77 44.43 -26.65
CA LEU A 137 -2.63 45.10 -27.30
C LEU A 137 -3.09 46.04 -28.41
N ILE A 138 -4.02 45.61 -29.27
CA ILE A 138 -4.56 46.45 -30.37
C ILE A 138 -5.29 47.66 -29.80
N ILE A 139 -6.12 47.47 -28.77
CA ILE A 139 -6.83 48.57 -28.10
C ILE A 139 -5.82 49.54 -27.47
N GLY A 140 -4.79 49.03 -26.79
CA GLY A 140 -3.74 49.86 -26.19
C GLY A 140 -2.96 50.68 -27.22
N ILE A 141 -2.57 50.08 -28.35
CA ILE A 141 -1.90 50.78 -29.46
C ILE A 141 -2.83 51.81 -30.09
N GLY A 142 -4.10 51.48 -30.30
CA GLY A 142 -5.09 52.41 -30.85
C GLY A 142 -5.30 53.63 -29.96
N ILE A 143 -5.41 53.45 -28.65
CA ILE A 143 -5.47 54.55 -27.68
C ILE A 143 -4.19 55.37 -27.70
N PHE A 144 -3.02 54.74 -27.75
CA PHE A 144 -1.74 55.44 -27.80
C PHE A 144 -1.59 56.31 -29.06
N ILE A 145 -1.93 55.78 -30.23
CA ILE A 145 -1.93 56.52 -31.50
C ILE A 145 -2.95 57.66 -31.43
N TYR A 146 -4.15 57.40 -30.93
CA TYR A 146 -5.19 58.41 -30.77
C TYR A 146 -4.74 59.57 -29.87
N LEU A 147 -4.13 59.26 -28.71
CA LEU A 147 -3.60 60.27 -27.79
C LEU A 147 -2.41 61.03 -28.40
N LYS A 148 -1.56 60.36 -29.17
CA LYS A 148 -0.45 61.01 -29.88
C LYS A 148 -0.95 62.00 -30.93
N ASN A 149 -1.91 61.59 -31.77
CA ASN A 149 -2.52 62.46 -32.78
C ASN A 149 -3.26 63.64 -32.15
N LYS A 150 -3.96 63.42 -31.02
CA LYS A 150 -4.61 64.51 -30.27
C LYS A 150 -3.58 65.52 -29.76
N LYS A 151 -2.43 65.06 -29.26
CA LYS A 151 -1.35 65.94 -28.79
C LYS A 151 -0.70 66.73 -29.93
N GLU A 152 -0.55 66.12 -31.12
CA GLU A 152 -0.05 66.79 -32.33
C GLU A 152 -1.03 67.89 -32.81
N GLN A 153 -2.34 67.63 -32.78
CA GLN A 153 -3.36 68.65 -33.10
C GLN A 153 -3.37 69.83 -32.11
N GLU A 154 -3.15 69.59 -30.82
CA GLU A 154 -3.05 70.67 -29.82
C GLU A 154 -1.76 71.51 -30.00
N THR A 155 -0.65 70.93 -30.48
CA THR A 155 0.57 71.69 -30.80
C THR A 155 0.48 72.50 -32.09
N ASP A 156 -0.21 72.01 -33.12
CA ASP A 156 -0.43 72.78 -34.36
C ASP A 156 -1.35 73.99 -34.12
N TYR A 157 -2.36 73.85 -33.25
CA TYR A 157 -3.24 74.97 -32.89
C TYR A 157 -2.51 76.09 -32.12
N MET A 158 -1.49 75.74 -31.33
CA MET A 158 -0.65 76.71 -30.61
C MET A 158 0.42 77.36 -31.50
N ALA A 159 0.81 76.73 -32.62
CA ALA A 159 1.79 77.25 -33.57
C ALA A 159 1.21 78.27 -34.57
N VAL A 160 -0.13 78.32 -34.72
CA VAL A 160 -0.84 79.29 -35.58
C VAL A 160 -1.34 80.51 -34.78
N ALA A 161 -1.23 80.49 -33.45
CA ALA A 161 -1.74 81.53 -32.55
C ALA A 161 -0.68 82.59 -32.13
N THR A 162 0.50 82.62 -32.76
CA THR A 162 1.55 83.65 -32.61
C THR A 162 1.77 84.39 -33.92
#